data_AF-A0AAX6I761-F1
#
_entry.id   AF-A0AAX6I761-F1
#
_cell.length_a   1.000
_cell.length_b   1.000
_cell.length_c   1.000
_cell.angle_alpha   90.00
_cell.angle_beta   90.00
_cell.angle_gamma   90.00
#
_symmetry.space_group_name_H-M   'P 1'
#
loop_
_entity.id
_entity.type
_entity.pdbx_description
1 polymer ?
#
loop_
_entity_poly.entity_id
_entity_poly.type
_entity_poly.pdbx_seq_one_letter_code
_entity_poly.pdbx_strand_id
1 'polypeptide(L)'
;MEQDGIIFTLHTKSIYKNSTTSDPLAGTVWQRMLKTTDEVEAKKRALDMLACNNVKFNSDGTACFTFGPMNPIREFNGKRVMFNRVVGYETGERDAFVTFGDGSPVPSNATETIKKIYEENCVDINWQKGDILLVDNLAVQHARRPGKPPRIVLVSLSN
;
A
#
# COMPACT_ATOMS: atom_id res chain seq x y z
N MET A 1 1.86 -4.13 25.44
CA MET A 1 2.01 -2.94 24.59
C MET A 1 2.19 -3.30 23.11
N GLU A 2 2.79 -4.44 22.76
CA GLU A 2 2.95 -4.88 21.35
C GLU A 2 1.66 -5.42 20.67
N GLN A 3 0.49 -5.39 21.32
CA GLN A 3 -0.77 -5.91 20.72
C GLN A 3 -1.72 -4.82 20.23
N ASP A 4 -1.49 -3.56 20.61
CA ASP A 4 -2.38 -2.45 20.30
C ASP A 4 -2.07 -1.90 18.90
N GLY A 5 -2.94 -2.17 17.92
CA GLY A 5 -2.81 -1.63 16.57
C GLY A 5 -3.25 -2.60 15.48
N ILE A 6 -2.72 -2.40 14.28
CA ILE A 6 -2.92 -3.28 13.13
C ILE A 6 -1.59 -3.80 12.60
N ILE A 7 -1.62 -5.01 12.04
CA ILE A 7 -0.56 -5.53 11.20
C ILE A 7 -1.04 -5.43 9.75
N PHE A 8 -0.21 -4.82 8.92
CA PHE A 8 -0.43 -4.72 7.48
C PHE A 8 0.53 -5.66 6.77
N THR A 9 0.02 -6.56 5.92
CA THR A 9 0.85 -7.51 5.17
C THR A 9 0.66 -7.31 3.68
N LEU A 10 1.74 -7.00 2.96
CA LEU A 10 1.77 -7.01 1.49
C LEU A 10 2.28 -8.35 1.00
N HIS A 11 1.49 -9.04 0.17
CA HIS A 11 1.88 -10.26 -0.52
C HIS A 11 2.03 -9.99 -2.01
N THR A 12 3.24 -10.11 -2.55
CA THR A 12 3.50 -9.87 -3.97
C THR A 12 3.15 -11.09 -4.80
N LYS A 13 2.64 -10.90 -6.02
CA LYS A 13 2.51 -11.98 -7.00
C LYS A 13 3.89 -12.43 -7.50
N SER A 14 3.99 -13.67 -7.98
CA SER A 14 5.25 -14.23 -8.48
C SER A 14 5.65 -13.68 -9.85
N ILE A 15 4.69 -13.25 -10.68
CA ILE A 15 4.92 -12.79 -12.06
C ILE A 15 4.30 -11.42 -12.26
N TYR A 16 5.05 -10.54 -12.94
CA TYR A 16 4.53 -9.28 -13.45
C TYR A 16 3.93 -9.46 -14.86
N LYS A 17 2.61 -9.31 -15.02
CA LYS A 17 1.86 -9.70 -16.24
C LYS A 17 2.09 -8.85 -17.50
N ASN A 18 2.99 -7.84 -17.50
CA ASN A 18 3.11 -6.87 -18.61
C ASN A 18 4.53 -6.71 -19.21
N SER A 19 5.46 -7.64 -19.01
CA SER A 19 6.79 -7.56 -19.65
C SER A 19 6.79 -8.15 -21.06
N THR A 20 6.32 -7.40 -22.05
CA THR A 20 6.99 -7.45 -23.35
C THR A 20 8.25 -6.60 -23.21
N THR A 21 9.42 -7.17 -23.51
CA THR A 21 10.79 -6.59 -23.56
C THR A 21 11.75 -6.93 -22.40
N SER A 22 13.01 -7.00 -22.82
CA SER A 22 14.25 -7.44 -22.17
C SER A 22 14.68 -6.63 -20.94
N ASP A 23 13.81 -6.47 -19.94
CA ASP A 23 14.20 -5.87 -18.66
C ASP A 23 14.80 -6.95 -17.74
N PRO A 24 16.07 -6.85 -17.31
CA PRO A 24 16.66 -7.79 -16.35
C PRO A 24 15.98 -7.77 -14.97
N LEU A 25 15.12 -6.77 -14.68
CA LEU A 25 14.22 -6.71 -13.53
C LEU A 25 12.80 -7.25 -13.82
N ALA A 26 12.56 -7.86 -15.00
CA ALA A 26 11.32 -8.55 -15.36
C ALA A 26 11.13 -9.91 -14.64
N GLY A 27 11.86 -10.14 -13.55
CA GLY A 27 11.67 -11.29 -12.67
C GLY A 27 10.39 -11.17 -11.85
N THR A 28 10.50 -11.48 -10.57
CA THR A 28 9.36 -11.42 -9.64
C THR A 28 8.97 -9.98 -9.30
N VAL A 29 7.74 -9.78 -8.83
CA VAL A 29 7.26 -8.44 -8.45
C VAL A 29 8.14 -7.81 -7.36
N TRP A 30 8.63 -8.61 -6.40
CA TRP A 30 9.48 -8.08 -5.33
C TRP A 30 10.85 -7.64 -5.83
N GLN A 31 11.43 -8.34 -6.82
CA GLN A 31 12.72 -7.97 -7.39
C GLN A 31 12.67 -6.62 -8.09
N ARG A 32 11.58 -6.37 -8.82
CA ARG A 32 11.32 -5.05 -9.42
C ARG A 32 11.07 -3.97 -8.35
N MET A 33 10.27 -4.29 -7.34
CA MET A 33 9.95 -3.36 -6.24
C MET A 33 11.21 -2.91 -5.50
N LEU A 34 12.12 -3.85 -5.20
CA LEU A 34 13.35 -3.61 -4.46
C LEU A 34 14.56 -3.33 -5.36
N LYS A 35 14.37 -3.36 -6.69
CA LYS A 35 15.39 -3.12 -7.72
C LYS A 35 16.65 -3.98 -7.57
N THR A 36 16.48 -5.25 -7.19
CA THR A 36 17.58 -6.19 -6.99
C THR A 36 17.08 -7.62 -7.15
N THR A 37 17.97 -8.54 -7.56
CA THR A 37 17.72 -9.98 -7.61
C THR A 37 18.30 -10.74 -6.42
N ASP A 38 19.21 -10.12 -5.66
CA ASP A 38 19.83 -10.69 -4.46
C ASP A 38 18.91 -10.55 -3.24
N GLU A 39 18.57 -11.66 -2.59
CA GLU A 39 17.68 -11.69 -1.43
C GLU A 39 18.28 -10.98 -0.20
N VAL A 40 19.60 -10.97 -0.03
CA VAL A 40 20.25 -10.32 1.11
C VAL A 40 20.12 -8.81 0.99
N GLU A 41 20.49 -8.26 -0.16
CA GLU A 41 20.29 -6.83 -0.47
C GLU A 41 18.80 -6.46 -0.51
N ALA A 42 17.93 -7.35 -1.01
CA ALA A 42 16.49 -7.14 -1.01
C ALA A 42 15.94 -6.98 0.41
N LYS A 43 16.36 -7.86 1.33
CA LYS A 43 15.96 -7.78 2.74
C LYS A 43 16.38 -6.47 3.36
N LYS A 44 17.62 -6.03 3.10
CA LYS A 44 18.11 -4.73 3.57
C LYS A 44 17.26 -3.58 3.04
N ARG A 45 17.00 -3.54 1.72
CA ARG A 45 16.16 -2.49 1.10
C ARG A 45 14.72 -2.52 1.59
N ALA A 46 14.16 -3.70 1.86
CA ALA A 46 12.82 -3.81 2.42
C ALA A 46 12.73 -3.14 3.79
N LEU A 47 13.72 -3.38 4.65
CA LEU A 47 13.80 -2.77 5.98
C LEU A 47 14.10 -1.27 5.91
N ASP A 48 15.07 -0.86 5.09
CA ASP A 48 15.56 0.53 5.04
C ASP A 48 14.64 1.46 4.23
N MET A 49 14.16 1.01 3.07
CA MET A 49 13.40 1.85 2.13
C MET A 49 11.89 1.76 2.34
N LEU A 50 11.37 0.56 2.63
CA LEU A 50 9.94 0.38 2.86
C LEU A 50 9.57 0.53 4.33
N ALA A 51 10.55 0.51 5.25
CA ALA A 51 10.33 0.51 6.69
C ALA A 51 9.39 -0.63 7.14
N CYS A 52 9.49 -1.80 6.49
CA CYS A 52 8.78 -2.99 6.97
C CYS A 52 9.48 -3.58 8.20
N ASN A 53 8.73 -4.26 9.06
CA ASN A 53 9.28 -4.94 10.24
C ASN A 53 9.91 -6.27 9.86
N ASN A 54 9.36 -6.94 8.84
CA ASN A 54 9.84 -8.22 8.36
C ASN A 54 9.55 -8.40 6.87
N VAL A 55 10.35 -9.23 6.21
CA VAL A 55 10.11 -9.72 4.86
C VAL A 55 10.43 -11.21 4.78
N LYS A 56 9.55 -11.96 4.11
CA LYS A 56 9.73 -13.38 3.81
C LYS A 56 9.65 -13.57 2.30
N PHE A 57 10.75 -14.02 1.69
CA PHE A 57 10.78 -14.48 0.31
C PHE A 57 10.38 -15.97 0.27
N ASN A 58 9.50 -16.32 -0.66
CA ASN A 58 9.00 -17.68 -0.81
C ASN A 58 9.61 -18.34 -2.06
N SER A 59 9.74 -19.66 -2.04
CA SER A 59 10.30 -20.45 -3.15
C SER A 59 9.48 -20.40 -4.44
N ASP A 60 8.22 -19.96 -4.36
CA ASP A 60 7.32 -19.78 -5.52
C ASP A 60 7.52 -18.42 -6.23
N GLY A 61 8.50 -17.63 -5.78
CA GLY A 61 8.80 -16.30 -6.31
C GLY A 61 7.94 -15.17 -5.73
N THR A 62 7.07 -15.45 -4.76
CA THR A 62 6.34 -14.41 -4.03
C THR A 62 7.14 -13.89 -2.83
N ALA A 63 6.73 -12.74 -2.28
CA ALA A 63 7.28 -12.21 -1.04
C ALA A 63 6.17 -11.62 -0.17
N CYS A 64 6.30 -11.78 1.15
CA CYS A 64 5.42 -11.19 2.15
C CYS A 64 6.19 -10.12 2.93
N PHE A 65 5.70 -8.88 2.92
CA PHE A 65 6.23 -7.77 3.70
C PHE A 65 5.25 -7.46 4.82
N THR A 66 5.73 -7.51 6.06
CA THR A 66 4.91 -7.27 7.26
C THR A 66 5.28 -5.93 7.87
N PHE A 67 4.27 -5.13 8.16
CA PHE A 67 4.38 -3.83 8.79
C PHE A 67 3.51 -3.80 10.04
N GLY A 68 4.02 -3.18 11.09
CA GLY A 68 3.39 -3.12 12.40
C GLY A 68 3.82 -4.25 13.35
N PRO A 69 3.13 -4.40 14.49
CA PRO A 69 1.88 -3.72 14.85
C PRO A 69 2.03 -2.19 14.92
N MET A 70 1.09 -1.46 14.32
CA MET A 70 1.12 0.01 14.27
C MET A 70 -0.24 0.60 14.60
N ASN A 71 -0.26 1.77 15.25
CA ASN A 71 -1.48 2.52 15.43
C ASN A 71 -1.91 3.14 14.07
N PRO A 72 -3.09 2.80 13.53
CA PRO A 72 -3.53 3.38 12.27
C PRO A 72 -4.02 4.83 12.42
N ILE A 73 -4.26 5.28 13.65
CA ILE A 73 -4.74 6.61 13.98
C ILE A 73 -3.57 7.46 14.50
N ARG A 74 -3.44 8.69 13.99
CA ARG A 74 -2.50 9.68 14.50
C ARG A 74 -3.25 10.90 15.03
N GLU A 75 -2.62 11.63 15.94
CA GLU A 75 -3.07 12.98 16.28
C GLU A 75 -2.37 14.00 15.37
N PHE A 76 -3.15 14.90 14.78
CA PHE A 76 -2.68 15.96 13.91
C PHE A 76 -3.55 17.19 14.11
N ASN A 77 -2.94 18.32 14.50
CA ASN A 77 -3.63 19.58 14.80
C ASN A 77 -4.83 19.41 15.77
N GLY A 78 -4.65 18.62 16.83
CA GLY A 78 -5.68 18.36 17.84
C GLY A 78 -6.82 17.45 17.36
N LYS A 79 -6.71 16.85 16.17
CA LYS A 79 -7.69 15.91 15.61
C LYS A 79 -7.08 14.53 15.47
N ARG A 80 -7.91 13.50 15.62
CA ARG A 80 -7.53 12.13 15.27
C ARG A 80 -7.77 11.90 13.78
N VAL A 81 -6.73 11.44 13.08
CA VAL A 81 -6.75 11.17 11.64
C VAL A 81 -6.43 9.70 11.39
N MET A 82 -7.17 9.08 10.47
CA MET A 82 -6.87 7.73 10.01
C MET A 82 -5.71 7.79 9.02
N PHE A 83 -4.50 7.72 9.53
CA PHE A 83 -3.28 7.93 8.74
C PHE A 83 -2.91 6.69 7.92
N ASN A 84 -3.00 5.50 8.53
CA ASN A 84 -2.77 4.25 7.82
C ASN A 84 -4.08 3.64 7.34
N ARG A 85 -4.01 2.94 6.22
CA ARG A 85 -5.13 2.20 5.69
C ARG A 85 -5.39 0.95 6.54
N VAL A 86 -6.65 0.74 6.92
CA VAL A 86 -7.11 -0.39 7.75
C VAL A 86 -7.92 -1.41 6.95
N VAL A 87 -7.99 -1.27 5.63
CA VAL A 87 -8.72 -2.16 4.72
C VAL A 87 -7.74 -2.72 3.70
N GLY A 88 -7.75 -4.05 3.53
CA GLY A 88 -6.97 -4.74 2.50
C GLY A 88 -7.35 -4.34 1.07
N TYR A 89 -6.54 -4.75 0.11
CA TYR A 89 -6.80 -4.56 -1.31
C TYR A 89 -6.07 -5.57 -2.17
N GLU A 90 -6.54 -5.70 -3.41
CA GLU A 90 -5.95 -6.59 -4.40
C GLU A 90 -5.62 -5.80 -5.66
N THR A 91 -4.51 -6.15 -6.29
CA THR A 91 -4.07 -5.61 -7.56
C THR A 91 -3.50 -6.72 -8.44
N GLY A 92 -3.21 -6.41 -9.70
CA GLY A 92 -2.50 -7.35 -10.58
C GLY A 92 -1.08 -7.71 -10.13
N GLU A 93 -0.50 -6.97 -9.18
CA GLU A 93 0.89 -7.14 -8.74
C GLU A 93 1.03 -7.66 -7.31
N ARG A 94 0.07 -7.34 -6.44
CA ARG A 94 0.13 -7.62 -5.01
C ARG A 94 -1.23 -7.55 -4.35
N ASP A 95 -1.37 -8.28 -3.26
CA ASP A 95 -2.48 -8.23 -2.33
C ASP A 95 -2.02 -7.62 -1.01
N ALA A 96 -2.94 -7.02 -0.28
CA ALA A 96 -2.72 -6.41 1.02
C ALA A 96 -3.75 -6.91 2.01
N PHE A 97 -3.30 -7.39 3.15
CA PHE A 97 -4.12 -7.91 4.24
C PHE A 97 -3.92 -7.09 5.50
N VAL A 98 -4.97 -7.00 6.32
CA VAL A 98 -4.94 -6.29 7.60
C VAL A 98 -5.49 -7.20 8.68
N THR A 99 -4.73 -7.35 9.76
CA THR A 99 -5.16 -8.01 11.01
C THR A 99 -5.00 -7.03 12.16
N PHE A 100 -5.59 -7.35 13.31
CA PHE A 100 -5.21 -6.67 14.54
C PHE A 100 -3.76 -7.00 14.93
N GLY A 101 -3.22 -6.23 15.89
CA GLY A 101 -1.86 -6.38 16.38
C GLY A 101 -1.56 -7.75 16.99
N ASP A 102 -2.58 -8.46 17.45
CA ASP A 102 -2.51 -9.85 17.94
C ASP A 102 -2.58 -10.91 16.82
N GLY A 103 -2.75 -10.48 15.56
CA GLY A 103 -2.90 -11.35 14.39
C GLY A 103 -4.33 -11.83 14.14
N SER A 104 -5.30 -11.50 15.00
CA SER A 104 -6.70 -11.85 14.76
C SER A 104 -7.27 -11.08 13.57
N PRO A 105 -8.17 -11.69 12.78
CA PRO A 105 -8.73 -11.05 11.60
C PRO A 105 -9.59 -9.84 11.98
N VAL A 106 -9.51 -8.77 11.19
CA VAL A 106 -10.45 -7.65 11.33
C VAL A 106 -11.84 -8.12 10.89
N PRO A 107 -12.90 -7.91 11.69
CA PRO A 107 -14.25 -8.32 11.34
C PRO A 107 -14.70 -7.76 10.00
N SER A 108 -15.32 -8.60 9.15
CA SER A 108 -15.75 -8.21 7.80
C SER A 108 -16.71 -7.02 7.83
N ASN A 109 -17.69 -7.04 8.74
CA ASN A 109 -18.64 -5.93 8.94
C ASN A 109 -17.96 -4.60 9.28
N ALA A 110 -16.85 -4.61 10.04
CA ALA A 110 -16.07 -3.42 10.33
C ALA A 110 -15.40 -2.89 9.05
N THR A 111 -14.77 -3.78 8.26
CA THR A 111 -14.15 -3.38 6.99
C THR A 111 -15.16 -2.86 5.97
N GLU A 112 -16.36 -3.44 5.92
CA GLU A 112 -17.47 -2.98 5.07
C GLU A 112 -17.95 -1.60 5.49
N THR A 113 -18.12 -1.39 6.80
CA THR A 113 -18.49 -0.08 7.36
C THR A 113 -17.44 0.99 6.99
N ILE A 114 -16.15 0.68 7.13
CA ILE A 114 -15.07 1.61 6.76
C ILE A 114 -15.09 1.92 5.26
N LYS A 115 -15.28 0.91 4.39
CA LYS A 115 -15.41 1.13 2.95
C LYS A 115 -16.59 2.04 2.62
N LYS A 116 -17.73 1.86 3.29
CA LYS A 116 -18.90 2.72 3.13
C LYS A 116 -18.61 4.16 3.56
N ILE A 117 -17.96 4.35 4.70
CA ILE A 117 -17.52 5.69 5.17
C ILE A 117 -16.61 6.34 4.12
N TYR A 118 -15.64 5.60 3.56
CA TYR A 118 -14.78 6.13 2.50
C TYR A 118 -15.58 6.59 1.28
N GLU A 119 -16.51 5.76 0.79
CA GLU A 119 -17.32 6.10 -0.38
C GLU A 119 -18.23 7.31 -0.12
N GLU A 120 -18.89 7.37 1.04
CA GLU A 120 -19.80 8.46 1.41
C GLU A 120 -19.09 9.81 1.62
N ASN A 121 -17.83 9.79 2.05
CA ASN A 121 -17.07 10.99 2.38
C ASN A 121 -16.00 11.35 1.34
N CYS A 122 -15.82 10.55 0.30
CA CYS A 122 -14.88 10.87 -0.76
C CYS A 122 -15.41 12.00 -1.65
N VAL A 123 -14.50 12.76 -2.24
CA VAL A 123 -14.81 13.77 -3.25
C VAL A 123 -14.17 13.33 -4.56
N ASP A 124 -15.01 12.98 -5.54
CA ASP A 124 -14.55 12.62 -6.88
C ASP A 124 -14.21 13.88 -7.68
N ILE A 125 -12.90 14.10 -7.90
CA ILE A 125 -12.40 15.23 -8.70
C ILE A 125 -12.41 14.86 -10.18
N ASN A 126 -13.26 15.56 -10.95
CA ASN A 126 -13.31 15.47 -12.41
C ASN A 126 -12.20 16.30 -13.03
N TRP A 127 -11.00 15.72 -13.10
CA TRP A 127 -9.79 16.34 -13.63
C TRP A 127 -9.97 16.97 -15.01
N GLN A 128 -9.50 18.20 -15.14
CA GLN A 128 -9.29 18.90 -16.39
C GLN A 128 -7.79 19.13 -16.63
N LYS A 129 -7.41 19.31 -17.89
CA LYS A 129 -6.02 19.60 -18.23
C LYS A 129 -5.62 20.95 -17.65
N GLY A 130 -4.55 20.95 -16.85
CA GLY A 130 -4.02 22.14 -16.19
C GLY A 130 -4.42 22.27 -14.72
N ASP A 131 -5.34 21.43 -14.23
CA ASP A 131 -5.68 21.39 -12.81
C ASP A 131 -4.48 21.01 -11.96
N ILE A 132 -4.37 21.65 -10.80
CA ILE A 132 -3.40 21.33 -9.76
C ILE A 132 -4.18 21.07 -8.47
N LEU A 133 -4.01 19.88 -7.90
CA LEU A 133 -4.55 19.53 -6.59
C LEU A 133 -3.42 19.50 -5.58
N LEU A 134 -3.53 20.33 -4.54
CA LEU A 134 -2.66 20.26 -3.37
C LEU A 134 -3.36 19.41 -2.29
N VAL A 135 -2.64 18.43 -1.75
CA VAL A 135 -3.16 17.50 -0.75
C VAL A 135 -2.29 17.57 0.50
N ASP A 136 -2.92 17.82 1.66
CA ASP A 136 -2.27 17.60 2.95
C ASP A 136 -2.24 16.08 3.22
N ASN A 137 -1.08 15.47 3.00
CA ASN A 137 -0.88 14.03 3.11
C ASN A 137 -1.01 13.50 4.56
N LEU A 138 -1.07 14.38 5.56
CA LEU A 138 -1.33 13.98 6.95
C LEU A 138 -2.83 13.87 7.25
N ALA A 139 -3.67 14.59 6.50
CA ALA A 139 -5.10 14.68 6.76
C ALA A 139 -5.98 13.97 5.73
N VAL A 140 -5.48 13.74 4.50
CA VAL A 140 -6.29 13.28 3.37
C VAL A 140 -5.78 11.96 2.81
N GLN A 141 -6.65 10.96 2.77
CA GLN A 141 -6.45 9.75 1.98
C GLN A 141 -6.92 10.00 0.55
N HIS A 142 -6.21 9.43 -0.43
CA HIS A 142 -6.55 9.55 -1.84
C HIS A 142 -6.54 8.19 -2.53
N ALA A 143 -7.39 8.06 -3.56
CA ALA A 143 -7.54 6.84 -4.34
C ALA A 143 -7.80 7.20 -5.81
N ARG A 144 -8.00 6.18 -6.65
CA ARG A 144 -8.22 6.36 -8.08
C ARG A 144 -9.40 5.52 -8.55
N ARG A 145 -10.41 6.18 -9.14
CA ARG A 145 -11.46 5.50 -9.91
C ARG A 145 -10.89 4.85 -11.19
N PRO A 146 -11.42 3.69 -11.63
CA PRO A 146 -11.15 3.18 -12.97
C PRO A 146 -11.42 4.23 -14.05
N GLY A 147 -10.68 4.18 -15.17
CA GLY A 147 -10.83 5.15 -16.25
C GLY A 147 -10.23 4.62 -17.55
N LYS A 148 -10.60 5.26 -18.67
CA LYS A 148 -10.11 4.88 -19.99
C LYS A 148 -8.82 5.66 -20.34
N PRO A 149 -7.83 5.04 -20.99
CA PRO A 149 -6.67 5.77 -21.52
C PRO A 149 -7.06 6.64 -22.75
N PRO A 150 -6.29 7.70 -23.06
CA PRO A 150 -5.16 8.21 -22.30
C PRO A 150 -5.60 9.01 -21.05
N ARG A 151 -4.98 8.74 -19.91
CA ARG A 151 -5.13 9.52 -18.67
C ARG A 151 -3.75 9.66 -18.03
N ILE A 152 -3.23 10.88 -17.98
CA ILE A 152 -1.91 11.19 -17.42
C ILE A 152 -2.11 12.20 -16.29
N VAL A 153 -1.64 11.83 -15.09
CA VAL A 153 -1.60 12.68 -13.91
C VAL A 153 -0.18 12.64 -13.40
N LEU A 154 0.42 13.81 -13.19
CA LEU A 154 1.77 13.94 -12.63
C LEU A 154 1.66 14.22 -11.13
N VAL A 155 2.64 13.77 -10.37
CA VAL A 155 2.70 13.93 -8.92
C VAL A 155 4.06 14.48 -8.52
N SER A 156 4.06 15.36 -7.52
CA SER A 156 5.24 15.80 -6.80
C SER A 156 5.01 15.57 -5.31
N LEU A 157 6.05 15.15 -4.59
CA LEU A 157 6.03 15.00 -3.14
C LEU A 157 6.88 16.12 -2.55
N SER A 158 6.35 16.82 -1.54
CA SER A 158 7.08 17.79 -0.75
C SER A 158 7.64 17.12 0.51
N ASN A 159 8.84 17.52 0.92
CA ASN A 159 9.45 17.14 2.19
C ASN A 159 8.97 18.02 3.33
#